data_AF-A0A5K1GE29-F1
#
_entry.id   AF-A0A5K1GE29-F1
#
_cell.length_a   1.000
_cell.length_b   1.000
_cell.length_c   1.000
_cell.angle_alpha   90.00
_cell.angle_beta   90.00
_cell.angle_gamma   90.00
#
_symmetry.space_group_name_H-M   'P 1'
#
loop_
_entity.id
_entity.type
_entity.pdbx_description
1 polymer ?
#
loop_
_entity_poly.entity_id
_entity_poly.type
_entity_poly.pdbx_seq_one_letter_code
_entity_poly.pdbx_strand_id
1 'polypeptide(L)' 'LITVSINGIIFQVPRGPFHMRALFGEDVILVHSSGDPIHVDVSGVSLQGLQPGESYFL' A
#
# COMPACT_ATOMS: atom_id res chain seq x y z
N LEU A 1 6.85 2.56 12.72
CA LEU A 1 5.61 2.95 12.02
C LEU A 1 5.95 4.09 11.07
N ILE A 2 5.22 4.20 9.97
CA ILE A 2 5.30 5.31 9.02
C ILE A 2 3.90 5.90 8.83
N THR A 3 3.83 7.19 8.52
CA THR A 3 2.58 7.85 8.16
C THR A 3 2.40 7.77 6.64
N VAL A 4 1.21 7.41 6.18
CA VAL A 4 0.82 7.43 4.76
C VAL A 4 -0.59 8.00 4.64
N SER A 5 -0.97 8.44 3.44
CA SER A 5 -2.36 8.74 3.09
C SER A 5 -2.93 7.66 2.19
N ILE A 6 -4.10 7.10 2.51
CA ILE A 6 -4.82 6.16 1.66
C ILE A 6 -6.21 6.74 1.42
N ASN A 7 -6.56 7.00 0.15
CA ASN A 7 -7.81 7.67 -0.24
C ASN A 7 -8.04 9.00 0.50
N GLY A 8 -6.96 9.74 0.81
CA GLY A 8 -7.01 11.01 1.54
C GLY A 8 -7.10 10.88 3.07
N ILE A 9 -7.18 9.67 3.62
CA ILE A 9 -7.20 9.41 5.06
C ILE A 9 -5.79 9.06 5.54
N ILE A 10 -5.35 9.66 6.65
CA ILE A 10 -4.01 9.44 7.22
C ILE A 10 -3.96 8.19 8.08
N PHE A 11 -3.00 7.31 7.82
CA PHE A 11 -2.77 6.05 8.56
C PHE A 11 -1.35 5.94 9.08
N GLN A 12 -1.20 5.31 10.24
CA GLN A 12 0.08 4.82 10.77
C GLN A 12 0.20 3.32 10.48
N VAL A 13 1.19 2.94 9.66
CA VAL A 13 1.39 1.54 9.24
C VAL A 13 2.79 1.03 9.56
N PRO A 14 2.99 -0.29 9.71
CA PRO A 14 4.33 -0.87 9.76
C PRO A 14 5.14 -0.52 8.51
N ARG A 15 6.46 -0.41 8.67
CA ARG A 15 7.37 -0.23 7.53
C ARG A 15 7.72 -1.61 6.96
N GLY A 16 7.93 -1.67 5.65
CA GLY A 16 8.40 -2.89 4.98
C GLY A 16 7.26 -3.72 4.40
N PRO A 17 7.49 -5.04 4.20
CA PRO A 17 6.55 -5.88 3.48
C PRO A 17 5.17 -5.95 4.14
N PHE A 18 4.12 -5.98 3.33
CA PHE A 18 2.75 -6.16 3.80
C PHE A 18 1.93 -7.00 2.85
N HIS A 19 0.91 -7.67 3.39
CA HIS A 19 0.00 -8.49 2.62
C HIS A 19 -1.16 -7.64 2.11
N MET A 20 -1.09 -7.23 0.84
CA MET A 20 -2.05 -6.32 0.21
C MET A 20 -3.47 -6.87 0.31
N ARG A 21 -3.64 -8.15 -0.07
CA ARG A 21 -4.96 -8.78 -0.11
C ARG A 21 -5.61 -8.97 1.25
N ALA A 22 -4.82 -9.26 2.27
CA ALA A 22 -5.32 -9.43 3.63
C ALA A 22 -5.77 -8.09 4.26
N LEU A 23 -5.15 -6.98 3.85
CA LEU A 23 -5.47 -5.65 4.38
C LEU A 23 -6.59 -4.96 3.62
N PHE A 24 -6.66 -5.15 2.29
CA PHE A 24 -7.53 -4.36 1.43
C PHE A 24 -8.53 -5.18 0.59
N GLY A 25 -8.36 -6.51 0.49
CA GLY A 25 -9.23 -7.41 -0.28
C GLY A 25 -8.53 -8.10 -1.47
N GLU A 26 -9.12 -9.17 -2.01
CA GLU A 26 -8.52 -9.98 -3.09
C GLU A 26 -8.42 -9.25 -4.44
N ASP A 27 -9.39 -8.38 -4.77
CA ASP A 27 -9.54 -7.77 -6.10
C ASP A 27 -9.27 -6.26 -6.12
N VAL A 28 -8.38 -5.79 -5.24
CA VAL A 28 -7.99 -4.37 -5.16
C VAL A 28 -6.54 -4.16 -5.55
N ILE A 29 -6.29 -3.02 -6.18
CA ILE A 29 -4.95 -2.55 -6.54
C ILE A 29 -4.71 -1.27 -5.77
N LEU A 30 -3.62 -1.21 -5.02
CA LEU A 30 -3.18 0.05 -4.42
C LEU A 30 -2.31 0.76 -5.44
N VAL A 31 -2.59 2.03 -5.71
CA VAL A 31 -1.89 2.84 -6.70
C VAL A 31 -1.23 4.00 -5.98
N HIS A 32 0.05 4.23 -6.25
CA HIS A 32 0.77 5.40 -5.77
C HIS A 32 0.25 6.67 -6.45
N SER A 33 0.36 7.83 -5.80
CA SER A 33 -0.09 9.11 -6.35
C SER A 33 0.55 9.52 -7.70
N SER A 34 1.68 8.91 -8.08
CA SER A 34 2.27 9.04 -9.43
C SER A 34 1.47 8.34 -10.53
N GLY A 35 0.54 7.46 -10.17
CA GLY A 35 -0.20 6.59 -11.08
C GLY A 35 0.36 5.17 -11.18
N ASP A 36 1.48 4.87 -10.52
CA ASP A 36 2.10 3.53 -10.58
C ASP A 36 1.42 2.56 -9.59
N PRO A 37 1.01 1.35 -10.02
CA PRO A 37 0.46 0.36 -9.12
C PRO A 37 1.54 -0.19 -8.18
N ILE A 38 1.16 -0.49 -6.94
CA ILE A 38 2.04 -1.18 -6.01
C ILE A 38 2.20 -2.63 -6.45
N HIS A 39 3.45 -3.03 -6.69
CA HIS A 39 3.77 -4.38 -7.09
C HIS A 39 3.64 -5.34 -5.91
N VAL A 40 2.97 -6.47 -6.18
CA VAL A 40 2.81 -7.60 -5.26
C VAL A 40 3.28 -8.87 -5.94
N ASP A 41 3.79 -9.82 -5.16
CA ASP A 41 4.11 -11.15 -5.65
C ASP A 41 2.85 -12.02 -5.86
N VAL A 42 3.07 -13.28 -6.25
CA VAL A 42 1.98 -14.25 -6.49
C VAL A 42 1.12 -14.55 -5.26
N SER A 43 1.66 -14.31 -4.06
CA SER A 43 0.93 -14.47 -2.80
C SER A 43 0.17 -13.20 -2.38
N GLY A 44 0.35 -12.09 -3.11
CA GLY A 44 -0.28 -10.81 -2.79
C GLY A 44 0.50 -10.00 -1.75
N VAL A 45 1.79 -10.28 -1.55
CA VAL A 45 2.68 -9.52 -0.66
C VAL A 45 3.44 -8.47 -1.46
N SER A 46 3.42 -7.21 -0.99
CA SER A 46 4.33 -6.18 -1.49
C SER A 46 5.61 -6.21 -0.68
N LEU A 47 6.76 -6.45 -1.32
CA LEU A 47 8.06 -6.54 -0.64
C LEU A 47 8.69 -5.17 -0.35
N GLN A 48 8.42 -4.17 -1.19
CA GLN A 48 8.96 -2.81 -1.01
C GLN A 48 8.23 -2.03 0.09
N GLY A 49 6.96 -2.37 0.34
CA GLY A 49 6.13 -1.68 1.30
C GLY A 49 5.74 -0.26 0.85
N LEU A 50 5.03 0.44 1.72
CA LEU A 50 4.66 1.84 1.50
C LEU A 50 5.80 2.78 1.92
N GLN A 51 5.83 3.97 1.31
CA GLN A 51 6.84 4.99 1.57
C GLN A 51 6.31 6.06 2.53
N PRO A 52 7.14 6.56 3.48
CA PRO A 52 6.69 7.53 4.47
C PRO A 52 6.27 8.85 3.82
N GLY A 53 5.10 9.37 4.20
CA GLY A 53 4.57 10.65 3.72
C GLY A 53 3.85 10.58 2.37
N GLU A 54 3.92 9.44 1.68
CA GLU A 54 3.32 9.28 0.36
C GLU A 54 1.81 9.02 0.43
N SER A 55 1.16 9.24 -0.72
CA SER A 55 -0.29 9.06 -0.91
C SER A 55 -0.60 7.93 -1.87
N TYR A 56 -1.62 7.15 -1.53
CA TYR A 56 -2.07 5.97 -2.26
C TYR A 56 -3.59 5.94 -2.44
N PHE A 57 -4.05 5.22 -3.45
CA PHE A 57 -5.46 5.09 -3.81
C PHE A 57 -5.84 3.64 -4.08
N LEU A 58 -7.05 3.25 -3.67
CA LEU A 58 -7.68 1.96 -3.99
C LEU A 58 -8.69 2.13 -5.13
#